data_AF-A0A1Q9A4F0-F1
#
_entry.id   AF-A0A1Q9A4F0-F1
#
_cell.length_a   1.000
_cell.length_b   1.000
_cell.length_c   1.000
_cell.angle_alpha   90.00
_cell.angle_beta   90.00
_cell.angle_gamma   90.00
#
_symmetry.space_group_name_H-M   'P 1'
#
loop_
_entity.id
_entity.type
_entity.pdbx_description
1 polymer ?
#
loop_
_entity_poly.entity_id
_entity_poly.type
_entity_poly.pdbx_seq_one_letter_code
_entity_poly.pdbx_strand_id
1 'polypeptide(L)'
;MTLDGLTGQRRLGFFARAFALISVCILASTGSAFAAGGCGVTARAGLQDLTFMSGGVERTAVAFVPQGYTGKAKVPVVFDLHGSNSFPRDQMIRSKWPDVARENGFIVVAPQGGLSGKVEGTHAWNVPGVVSSVAPPEGNGPDDVAFLSDTLAQVKAKFCVDPDRIYASGYSGGGRMLSQYICSGNTEFTAAGFIMSLRAGVPVEDKGRWLPDPASCHPGRPVSIIAFWGLKDTTNPYVGGGKAYWQYSGEVALNRWAALDGCDGNRKIVKGVKVSSAEFDRCKGGARILSYTIADQTHDWPGQTVGFTLAKGKNVEDVYAAKRMWAFFDSGDGRLIADNVAKDVCADATKTGTAAATNPACSVTMKAKAKQPAAVDNPMAADAL
;
A
#
# COMPACT_ATOMS: atom_id res chain seq x y z
N MET A 1 -30.02 4.79 88.48
CA MET A 1 -31.00 5.89 88.32
C MET A 1 -30.56 6.96 89.29
N THR A 2 -30.16 8.18 88.98
CA THR A 2 -30.18 9.14 87.85
C THR A 2 -29.30 10.30 88.41
N LEU A 3 -28.61 11.20 87.71
CA LEU A 3 -28.62 11.75 86.36
C LEU A 3 -27.31 12.54 86.26
N ASP A 4 -26.54 12.34 85.19
CA ASP A 4 -25.35 13.14 84.88
C ASP A 4 -25.72 14.40 84.11
N GLY A 5 -25.02 15.49 84.42
CA GLY A 5 -25.03 16.70 83.61
C GLY A 5 -24.16 17.79 84.20
N LEU A 6 -22.90 17.90 83.75
CA LEU A 6 -22.07 19.09 83.95
C LEU A 6 -21.12 19.33 82.75
N THR A 7 -21.45 20.39 82.02
CA THR A 7 -20.58 21.51 81.59
C THR A 7 -19.06 21.37 81.52
N GLY A 8 -18.49 21.86 80.40
CA GLY A 8 -17.60 23.04 80.50
C GLY A 8 -16.12 22.88 80.12
N GLN A 9 -15.78 23.48 78.98
CA GLN A 9 -14.65 24.40 78.73
C GLN A 9 -13.16 23.95 78.72
N ARG A 10 -12.51 24.50 77.67
CA ARG A 10 -11.16 25.11 77.58
C ARG A 10 -9.92 24.27 77.24
N ARG A 11 -9.48 24.51 76.00
CA ARG A 11 -8.11 24.80 75.48
C ARG A 11 -6.92 24.34 76.33
N LEU A 12 -6.06 23.54 75.72
CA LEU A 12 -4.63 23.46 76.06
C LEU A 12 -3.78 23.42 74.78
N GLY A 13 -2.71 24.22 74.77
CA GLY A 13 -1.81 24.45 73.64
C GLY A 13 -0.98 23.23 73.27
N PHE A 14 -0.70 23.10 71.98
CA PHE A 14 0.18 22.08 71.42
C PHE A 14 1.63 22.58 71.41
N PHE A 15 2.46 21.92 72.22
CA PHE A 15 3.92 21.96 72.09
C PHE A 15 4.38 21.06 70.93
N ALA A 16 5.42 21.53 70.25
CA ALA A 16 6.04 20.95 69.07
C ALA A 16 6.55 19.50 69.25
N ARG A 17 6.43 18.71 68.17
CA ARG A 17 7.38 17.64 67.85
C ARG A 17 7.64 17.62 66.35
N ALA A 18 8.83 18.06 65.98
CA ALA A 18 9.40 17.86 64.65
C ALA A 18 9.77 16.39 64.49
N PHE A 19 9.18 15.71 63.51
CA PHE A 19 9.70 14.45 62.96
C PHE A 19 10.14 14.73 61.53
N ALA A 20 11.44 14.66 61.28
CA ALA A 20 12.02 14.74 59.96
C ALA A 20 11.66 13.47 59.18
N LEU A 21 10.87 13.63 58.11
CA LEU A 21 10.65 12.60 57.10
C LEU A 21 11.83 12.65 56.12
N ILE A 22 12.67 11.61 56.15
CA ILE A 22 13.67 11.36 55.11
C ILE A 22 12.91 10.85 53.88
N SER A 23 12.58 11.74 52.96
CA SER A 23 12.07 11.38 51.64
C SER A 23 13.21 10.83 50.79
N VAL A 24 13.23 9.50 50.61
CA VAL A 24 14.07 8.85 49.61
C VAL A 24 13.45 9.12 48.24
N CYS A 25 13.98 10.12 47.52
CA CYS A 25 13.68 10.31 46.10
C CYS A 25 14.36 9.21 45.30
N ILE A 26 13.62 8.14 44.99
CA ILE A 26 13.99 7.22 43.91
C ILE A 26 13.77 7.99 42.61
N LEU A 27 14.84 8.56 42.04
CA LEU A 27 14.83 8.99 40.66
C LEU A 27 14.71 7.75 39.78
N ALA A 28 13.48 7.38 39.42
CA ALA A 28 13.24 6.53 38.29
C ALA A 28 13.68 7.31 37.05
N SER A 29 14.90 7.03 36.58
CA SER A 29 15.32 7.39 35.23
C SER A 29 14.42 6.65 34.25
N THR A 30 13.35 7.31 33.82
CA THR A 30 12.59 6.93 32.63
C THR A 30 13.45 7.19 31.41
N GLY A 31 14.45 6.33 31.22
CA GLY A 31 15.07 6.19 29.91
C GLY A 31 13.94 5.84 28.96
N SER A 32 13.64 6.73 28.02
CA SER A 32 12.83 6.41 26.86
C SER A 32 13.50 5.22 26.19
N ALA A 33 12.98 4.02 26.43
CA ALA A 33 13.31 2.86 25.64
C ALA A 33 12.80 3.19 24.23
N PHE A 34 13.67 3.74 23.39
CA PHE A 34 13.53 3.56 21.96
C PHE A 34 13.35 2.06 21.80
N ALA A 35 12.14 1.64 21.41
CA ALA A 35 11.89 0.26 21.06
C ALA A 35 12.96 -0.09 20.03
N ALA A 36 13.96 -0.88 20.46
CA ALA A 36 15.00 -1.33 19.57
C ALA A 36 14.26 -2.08 18.47
N GLY A 37 14.24 -1.51 17.25
CA GLY A 37 13.60 -2.17 16.11
C GLY A 37 14.15 -3.59 15.99
N GLY A 38 13.40 -4.50 15.37
CA GLY A 38 13.74 -5.94 15.33
C GLY A 38 15.06 -6.30 14.62
N CYS A 39 15.89 -5.31 14.27
CA CYS A 39 17.24 -5.50 13.79
C CYS A 39 18.16 -6.10 14.85
N GLY A 40 18.97 -7.07 14.43
CA GLY A 40 19.80 -7.90 15.30
C GLY A 40 19.08 -9.13 15.84
N VAL A 41 17.75 -9.23 15.69
CA VAL A 41 16.95 -10.39 16.13
C VAL A 41 16.66 -11.31 14.95
N THR A 42 17.12 -12.55 15.04
CA THR A 42 16.77 -13.60 14.07
C THR A 42 15.33 -14.06 14.28
N ALA A 43 14.64 -14.41 13.19
CA ALA A 43 13.30 -14.98 13.24
C ALA A 43 13.25 -16.32 12.49
N ARG A 44 12.36 -17.23 12.91
CA ARG A 44 12.19 -18.54 12.27
C ARG A 44 11.71 -18.38 10.82
N ALA A 45 12.33 -19.05 9.86
CA ALA A 45 11.80 -19.04 8.49
C ALA A 45 10.41 -19.69 8.38
N GLY A 46 9.66 -19.30 7.34
CA GLY A 46 8.32 -19.81 7.03
C GLY A 46 7.19 -19.02 7.71
N LEU A 47 6.02 -19.66 7.81
CA LEU A 47 4.83 -19.05 8.40
C LEU A 47 4.93 -19.00 9.93
N GLN A 48 4.55 -17.85 10.50
CA GLN A 48 4.46 -17.59 11.92
C GLN A 48 3.16 -16.87 12.24
N ASP A 49 2.45 -17.34 13.27
CA ASP A 49 1.33 -16.58 13.81
C ASP A 49 1.86 -15.45 14.70
N LEU A 50 1.23 -14.30 14.59
CA LEU A 50 1.46 -13.12 15.42
C LEU A 50 0.16 -12.85 16.17
N THR A 51 0.24 -12.79 17.49
CA THR A 51 -0.90 -12.49 18.36
C THR A 51 -0.51 -11.35 19.29
N PHE A 52 -1.34 -10.32 19.37
CA PHE A 52 -1.08 -9.13 20.18
C PHE A 52 -2.37 -8.38 20.49
N MET A 53 -2.32 -7.52 21.50
CA MET A 53 -3.43 -6.65 21.85
C MET A 53 -3.53 -5.45 20.91
N SER A 54 -4.73 -5.17 20.41
CA SER A 54 -5.05 -3.97 19.63
C SER A 54 -6.48 -3.54 19.99
N GLY A 55 -6.66 -2.26 20.35
CA GLY A 55 -7.95 -1.76 20.82
C GLY A 55 -8.52 -2.51 22.04
N GLY A 56 -7.64 -3.04 22.91
CA GLY A 56 -8.06 -3.78 24.11
C GLY A 56 -8.54 -5.22 23.85
N VAL A 57 -8.47 -5.72 22.62
CA VAL A 57 -8.78 -7.11 22.26
C VAL A 57 -7.57 -7.81 21.66
N GLU A 58 -7.48 -9.13 21.86
CA GLU A 58 -6.44 -9.94 21.23
C GLU A 58 -6.76 -10.09 19.74
N ARG A 59 -5.80 -9.74 18.88
CA ARG A 59 -5.90 -9.79 17.42
C ARG A 59 -4.76 -10.59 16.84
N THR A 60 -4.98 -11.14 15.64
CA THR A 60 -4.05 -12.07 15.00
C THR A 60 -3.64 -11.62 13.60
N ALA A 61 -2.41 -11.95 13.24
CA ALA A 61 -1.87 -11.85 11.89
C ALA A 61 -0.98 -13.07 11.61
N VAL A 62 -0.67 -13.32 10.35
CA VAL A 62 0.30 -14.34 9.94
C VAL A 62 1.42 -13.67 9.18
N ALA A 63 2.66 -13.97 9.55
CA ALA A 63 3.84 -13.51 8.82
C ALA A 63 4.50 -14.66 8.07
N PHE A 64 4.94 -14.43 6.84
CA PHE A 64 5.88 -15.27 6.13
C PHE A 64 7.26 -14.64 6.17
N VAL A 65 8.23 -15.37 6.73
CA VAL A 65 9.64 -14.95 6.80
C VAL A 65 10.47 -15.79 5.82
N PRO A 66 11.19 -15.19 4.86
CA PRO A 66 11.99 -15.95 3.90
C PRO A 66 13.20 -16.61 4.59
N GLN A 67 13.69 -17.73 4.04
CA GLN A 67 14.80 -18.50 4.62
C GLN A 67 16.10 -17.68 4.77
N GLY A 68 16.33 -16.72 3.87
CA GLY A 68 17.50 -15.84 3.90
C GLY A 68 17.43 -14.69 4.91
N TYR A 69 16.33 -14.53 5.67
CA TYR A 69 16.22 -13.46 6.66
C TYR A 69 17.14 -13.72 7.86
N THR A 70 18.07 -12.80 8.11
CA THR A 70 19.05 -12.89 9.21
C THR A 70 18.79 -11.90 10.34
N GLY A 71 17.83 -11.00 10.18
CA GLY A 71 17.61 -9.87 11.10
C GLY A 71 18.69 -8.79 11.06
N LYS A 72 19.75 -8.92 10.25
CA LYS A 72 20.83 -7.93 10.16
C LYS A 72 20.55 -6.85 9.10
N ALA A 73 20.06 -7.27 7.94
CA ALA A 73 19.69 -6.36 6.86
C ALA A 73 18.23 -5.93 7.03
N LYS A 74 17.97 -4.64 6.78
CA LYS A 74 16.60 -4.14 6.64
C LYS A 74 15.97 -4.76 5.40
N VAL A 75 14.76 -5.31 5.55
CA VAL A 75 14.02 -5.94 4.45
C VAL A 75 12.67 -5.25 4.22
N PRO A 76 12.15 -5.27 2.98
CA PRO A 76 10.81 -4.79 2.68
C PRO A 76 9.73 -5.63 3.38
N VAL A 77 8.53 -5.05 3.48
CA VAL A 77 7.34 -5.75 3.97
C VAL A 77 6.18 -5.51 3.03
N VAL A 78 5.44 -6.57 2.71
CA VAL A 78 4.15 -6.49 2.00
C VAL A 78 3.02 -6.94 2.93
N PHE A 79 2.05 -6.07 3.17
CA PHE A 79 0.79 -6.42 3.81
C PHE A 79 -0.16 -7.04 2.78
N ASP A 80 -0.82 -8.16 3.12
CA ASP A 80 -1.70 -8.91 2.22
C ASP A 80 -3.08 -9.12 2.84
N LEU A 81 -4.03 -8.25 2.51
CA LEU A 81 -5.33 -8.17 3.16
C LEU A 81 -6.36 -9.07 2.46
N HIS A 82 -6.92 -10.00 3.23
CA HIS A 82 -7.87 -11.00 2.74
C HIS A 82 -9.23 -10.41 2.34
N GLY A 83 -9.94 -11.09 1.43
CA GLY A 83 -11.32 -10.77 1.06
C GLY A 83 -12.32 -11.08 2.18
N SER A 84 -13.57 -10.63 2.05
CA SER A 84 -14.63 -11.00 3.00
C SER A 84 -14.89 -12.51 2.98
N ASN A 85 -15.23 -13.10 4.13
CA ASN A 85 -15.41 -14.54 4.32
C ASN A 85 -14.13 -15.35 4.00
N SER A 86 -12.96 -14.81 4.38
CA SER A 86 -11.67 -15.48 4.25
C SER A 86 -10.85 -15.27 5.53
N PHE A 87 -9.60 -15.70 5.55
CA PHE A 87 -8.68 -15.61 6.69
C PHE A 87 -7.22 -15.48 6.19
N PRO A 88 -6.27 -15.07 7.04
CA PRO A 88 -4.90 -14.75 6.63
C PRO A 88 -4.18 -15.80 5.77
N ARG A 89 -4.24 -17.07 6.18
CA ARG A 89 -3.53 -18.16 5.49
C ARG A 89 -4.13 -18.46 4.11
N ASP A 90 -5.46 -18.42 3.98
CA ASP A 90 -6.13 -18.56 2.68
C ASP A 90 -5.74 -17.43 1.72
N GLN A 91 -5.64 -16.20 2.22
CA GLN A 91 -5.19 -15.08 1.41
C GLN A 91 -3.75 -15.26 0.91
N MET A 92 -2.82 -15.69 1.76
CA MET A 92 -1.45 -15.97 1.33
C MET A 92 -1.37 -17.08 0.27
N ILE A 93 -2.22 -18.11 0.39
CA ILE A 93 -2.31 -19.20 -0.61
C ILE A 93 -2.87 -18.67 -1.93
N ARG A 94 -3.90 -17.80 -1.86
CA ARG A 94 -4.56 -17.17 -3.00
C ARG A 94 -3.64 -16.21 -3.74
N SER A 95 -2.94 -15.36 -3.00
CA SER A 95 -2.15 -14.26 -3.55
C SER A 95 -0.79 -14.70 -4.09
N LYS A 96 -0.25 -15.80 -3.54
CA LYS A 96 1.12 -16.28 -3.80
C LYS A 96 2.21 -15.29 -3.40
N TRP A 97 1.90 -14.31 -2.54
CA TRP A 97 2.91 -13.39 -2.00
C TRP A 97 4.08 -14.09 -1.31
N PRO A 98 3.90 -15.19 -0.53
CA PRO A 98 5.02 -15.94 0.02
C PRO A 98 6.02 -16.47 -1.02
N ASP A 99 5.55 -16.78 -2.24
CA ASP A 99 6.42 -17.25 -3.32
C ASP A 99 7.28 -16.13 -3.88
N VAL A 100 6.67 -14.96 -4.12
CA VAL A 100 7.40 -13.75 -4.52
C VAL A 100 8.39 -13.32 -3.43
N ALA A 101 8.00 -13.40 -2.17
CA ALA A 101 8.83 -13.07 -1.02
C ALA A 101 10.05 -13.99 -0.89
N ARG A 102 9.88 -15.29 -1.18
CA ARG A 102 10.99 -16.26 -1.19
C ARG A 102 12.01 -15.94 -2.28
N GLU A 103 11.56 -15.53 -3.46
CA GLU A 103 12.41 -15.16 -4.59
C GLU A 103 13.18 -13.85 -4.35
N ASN A 104 12.59 -12.90 -3.59
CA ASN A 104 13.07 -11.52 -3.52
C ASN A 104 13.54 -11.08 -2.11
N GLY A 105 13.42 -11.92 -1.09
CA GLY A 105 14.00 -11.67 0.24
C GLY A 105 13.26 -10.62 1.09
N PHE A 106 11.93 -10.56 1.02
CA PHE A 106 11.10 -9.67 1.84
C PHE A 106 10.11 -10.44 2.72
N ILE A 107 9.46 -9.76 3.68
CA ILE A 107 8.47 -10.36 4.58
C ILE A 107 7.06 -10.08 4.06
N VAL A 108 6.15 -11.06 4.21
CA VAL A 108 4.71 -10.87 3.94
C VAL A 108 3.95 -10.95 5.25
N VAL A 109 2.99 -10.07 5.47
CA VAL A 109 2.12 -10.06 6.65
C VAL A 109 0.67 -10.04 6.22
N ALA A 110 -0.10 -11.04 6.60
CA ALA A 110 -1.55 -11.10 6.37
C ALA A 110 -2.29 -10.92 7.71
N PRO A 111 -2.87 -9.75 7.99
CA PRO A 111 -3.65 -9.53 9.21
C PRO A 111 -5.07 -10.09 9.09
N GLN A 112 -5.70 -10.45 10.21
CA GLN A 112 -7.07 -10.95 10.27
C GLN A 112 -8.07 -9.81 10.54
N GLY A 113 -9.04 -9.65 9.64
CA GLY A 113 -10.13 -8.68 9.82
C GLY A 113 -10.93 -8.93 11.10
N GLY A 114 -11.43 -7.85 11.71
CA GLY A 114 -11.97 -7.92 13.07
C GLY A 114 -13.39 -8.48 13.15
N LEU A 115 -14.12 -8.49 12.04
CA LEU A 115 -15.50 -9.00 12.00
C LEU A 115 -15.51 -10.50 11.70
N SER A 116 -16.49 -11.21 12.25
CA SER A 116 -16.82 -12.56 11.80
C SER A 116 -17.37 -12.52 10.38
N GLY A 117 -16.94 -13.47 9.56
CA GLY A 117 -17.52 -13.73 8.24
C GLY A 117 -18.85 -14.48 8.34
N LYS A 118 -19.46 -14.74 7.19
CA LYS A 118 -20.72 -15.49 7.07
C LYS A 118 -20.55 -17.00 7.28
N VAL A 119 -19.32 -17.49 7.09
CA VAL A 119 -18.95 -18.88 7.32
C VAL A 119 -18.12 -18.94 8.58
N GLU A 120 -18.37 -19.93 9.43
CA GLU A 120 -17.61 -20.14 10.66
C GLU A 120 -16.10 -20.22 10.38
N GLY A 121 -15.29 -19.60 11.24
CA GLY A 121 -13.83 -19.53 11.07
C GLY A 121 -13.35 -18.58 9.97
N THR A 122 -14.25 -17.84 9.32
CA THR A 122 -13.88 -16.80 8.36
C THR A 122 -14.10 -15.41 8.93
N HIS A 123 -13.49 -14.41 8.29
CA HIS A 123 -13.43 -13.03 8.77
C HIS A 123 -13.81 -12.03 7.68
N ALA A 124 -14.12 -10.82 8.12
CA ALA A 124 -14.33 -9.65 7.28
C ALA A 124 -13.74 -8.40 7.95
N TRP A 125 -13.61 -7.34 7.17
CA TRP A 125 -13.10 -6.05 7.62
C TRP A 125 -14.24 -5.10 7.96
N ASN A 126 -14.10 -4.35 9.04
CA ASN A 126 -15.00 -3.26 9.40
C ASN A 126 -14.70 -2.02 8.56
N VAL A 127 -15.29 -1.94 7.37
CA VAL A 127 -15.10 -0.84 6.42
C VAL A 127 -16.33 0.07 6.43
N PRO A 128 -16.17 1.39 6.63
CA PRO A 128 -17.26 2.36 6.54
C PRO A 128 -18.04 2.25 5.22
N GLY A 129 -19.36 2.27 5.33
CA GLY A 129 -20.30 2.16 4.21
C GLY A 129 -20.43 0.76 3.58
N VAL A 130 -19.81 -0.29 4.15
CA VAL A 130 -19.89 -1.67 3.63
C VAL A 130 -20.83 -2.55 4.44
N VAL A 131 -20.81 -2.44 5.76
CA VAL A 131 -21.52 -3.32 6.70
C VAL A 131 -22.71 -2.59 7.31
N SER A 132 -23.94 -2.98 6.96
CA SER A 132 -25.17 -2.45 7.58
C SER A 132 -25.86 -3.44 8.53
N SER A 133 -25.44 -4.72 8.58
CA SER A 133 -26.18 -5.78 9.30
C SER A 133 -25.34 -6.67 10.22
N VAL A 134 -24.03 -6.42 10.34
CA VAL A 134 -23.12 -7.14 11.27
C VAL A 134 -22.16 -6.20 12.00
N ALA A 135 -22.07 -4.93 11.57
CA ALA A 135 -21.43 -3.93 12.40
C ALA A 135 -22.38 -3.62 13.56
N PRO A 136 -21.93 -3.69 14.83
CA PRO A 136 -22.67 -3.07 15.90
C PRO A 136 -22.85 -1.57 15.56
N PRO A 137 -23.88 -0.90 16.11
CA PRO A 137 -24.19 0.50 15.80
C PRO A 137 -22.93 1.36 15.78
N GLU A 138 -22.87 2.30 14.83
CA GLU A 138 -21.72 3.14 14.53
C GLU A 138 -20.94 3.51 15.80
N GLY A 139 -19.72 2.99 15.94
CA GLY A 139 -18.85 3.22 17.10
C GLY A 139 -18.48 1.99 17.94
N ASN A 140 -19.13 0.83 17.76
CA ASN A 140 -18.87 -0.36 18.60
C ASN A 140 -18.16 -1.53 17.89
N GLY A 141 -17.80 -1.37 16.62
CA GLY A 141 -17.12 -2.41 15.83
C GLY A 141 -15.60 -2.38 16.05
N PRO A 142 -14.88 -3.46 15.69
CA PRO A 142 -13.42 -3.46 15.73
C PRO A 142 -12.87 -2.33 14.84
N ASP A 143 -11.90 -1.58 15.35
CA ASP A 143 -11.20 -0.57 14.56
C ASP A 143 -10.11 -1.24 13.74
N ASP A 144 -10.47 -1.62 12.51
CA ASP A 144 -9.55 -2.28 11.60
C ASP A 144 -8.53 -1.30 10.97
N VAL A 145 -8.75 0.02 11.02
CA VAL A 145 -7.73 1.00 10.61
C VAL A 145 -6.62 1.03 11.66
N ALA A 146 -6.99 1.20 12.94
CA ALA A 146 -6.05 1.19 14.05
C ALA A 146 -5.30 -0.16 14.14
N PHE A 147 -6.01 -1.27 13.94
CA PHE A 147 -5.40 -2.60 13.93
C PHE A 147 -4.31 -2.77 12.86
N LEU A 148 -4.46 -2.19 11.67
CA LEU A 148 -3.41 -2.23 10.64
C LEU A 148 -2.16 -1.46 11.07
N SER A 149 -2.33 -0.30 11.71
CA SER A 149 -1.22 0.48 12.28
C SER A 149 -0.54 -0.27 13.43
N ASP A 150 -1.31 -0.90 14.32
CA ASP A 150 -0.79 -1.74 15.41
C ASP A 150 -0.03 -2.95 14.86
N THR A 151 -0.56 -3.61 13.82
CA THR A 151 0.13 -4.71 13.14
C THR A 151 1.48 -4.27 12.60
N LEU A 152 1.55 -3.08 11.98
CA LEU A 152 2.82 -2.55 11.49
C LEU A 152 3.81 -2.25 12.62
N ALA A 153 3.33 -1.70 13.74
CA ALA A 153 4.18 -1.48 14.91
C ALA A 153 4.77 -2.80 15.44
N GLN A 154 3.96 -3.86 15.52
CA GLN A 154 4.42 -5.19 15.92
C GLN A 154 5.43 -5.78 14.94
N VAL A 155 5.20 -5.60 13.64
CA VAL A 155 6.11 -6.06 12.59
C VAL A 155 7.46 -5.33 12.68
N LYS A 156 7.47 -4.01 12.91
CA LYS A 156 8.70 -3.21 13.12
C LYS A 156 9.44 -3.59 14.41
N ALA A 157 8.71 -3.96 15.46
CA ALA A 157 9.30 -4.42 16.71
C ALA A 157 9.92 -5.82 16.57
N LYS A 158 9.30 -6.70 15.79
CA LYS A 158 9.72 -8.11 15.65
C LYS A 158 10.79 -8.32 14.57
N PHE A 159 10.79 -7.51 13.51
CA PHE A 159 11.65 -7.71 12.35
C PHE A 159 12.48 -6.47 12.00
N CYS A 160 13.61 -6.68 11.32
CA CYS A 160 14.45 -5.62 10.76
C CYS A 160 13.82 -5.09 9.47
N VAL A 161 12.86 -4.19 9.61
CA VAL A 161 12.09 -3.64 8.50
C VAL A 161 12.76 -2.41 7.91
N ASP A 162 12.75 -2.30 6.59
CA ASP A 162 13.03 -1.05 5.89
C ASP A 162 11.81 -0.12 5.95
N PRO A 163 11.86 1.02 6.68
CA PRO A 163 10.71 1.90 6.84
C PRO A 163 10.27 2.57 5.53
N ASP A 164 11.11 2.60 4.51
CA ASP A 164 10.80 3.22 3.21
C ASP A 164 10.22 2.21 2.20
N ARG A 165 10.27 0.91 2.51
CA ARG A 165 9.80 -0.20 1.65
C ARG A 165 8.72 -1.02 2.35
N ILE A 166 7.68 -0.32 2.79
CA ILE A 166 6.46 -0.93 3.34
C ILE A 166 5.35 -0.76 2.32
N TYR A 167 4.82 -1.87 1.84
CA TYR A 167 3.80 -1.93 0.82
C TYR A 167 2.58 -2.70 1.32
N ALA A 168 1.47 -2.56 0.61
CA ALA A 168 0.27 -3.32 0.90
C ALA A 168 -0.43 -3.81 -0.37
N SER A 169 -1.20 -4.87 -0.24
CA SER A 169 -2.11 -5.35 -1.25
C SER A 169 -3.40 -5.84 -0.61
N GLY A 170 -4.50 -5.76 -1.34
CA GLY A 170 -5.79 -6.20 -0.83
C GLY A 170 -6.73 -6.74 -1.89
N TYR A 171 -7.36 -7.86 -1.57
CA TYR A 171 -8.37 -8.51 -2.40
C TYR A 171 -9.79 -8.18 -1.93
N SER A 172 -10.69 -7.80 -2.83
CA SER A 172 -12.12 -7.59 -2.54
C SER A 172 -12.34 -6.74 -1.27
N GLY A 173 -12.86 -7.33 -0.18
CA GLY A 173 -13.01 -6.67 1.12
C GLY A 173 -11.72 -6.12 1.72
N GLY A 174 -10.61 -6.83 1.59
CA GLY A 174 -9.30 -6.38 2.07
C GLY A 174 -8.76 -5.18 1.29
N GLY A 175 -9.06 -5.09 -0.01
CA GLY A 175 -8.69 -3.90 -0.78
C GLY A 175 -9.59 -2.70 -0.52
N ARG A 176 -10.87 -2.93 -0.15
CA ARG A 176 -11.73 -1.86 0.39
C ARG A 176 -11.18 -1.33 1.71
N MET A 177 -10.71 -2.23 2.59
CA MET A 177 -10.05 -1.84 3.84
C MET A 177 -8.73 -1.12 3.58
N LEU A 178 -7.92 -1.59 2.64
CA LEU A 178 -6.67 -0.89 2.27
C LEU A 178 -6.96 0.52 1.72
N SER A 179 -7.99 0.66 0.88
CA SER A 179 -8.43 1.97 0.40
C SER A 179 -8.83 2.86 1.58
N GLN A 180 -9.61 2.33 2.53
CA GLN A 180 -10.03 3.05 3.73
C GLN A 180 -8.84 3.47 4.59
N TYR A 181 -7.88 2.58 4.83
CA TYR A 181 -6.68 2.85 5.62
C TYR A 181 -5.92 4.06 5.06
N ILE A 182 -5.68 4.07 3.75
CA ILE A 182 -4.99 5.19 3.08
C ILE A 182 -5.87 6.46 3.12
N CYS A 183 -7.16 6.33 2.81
CA CYS A 183 -8.14 7.41 2.88
C CYS A 183 -8.29 8.03 4.30
N SER A 184 -7.87 7.33 5.35
CA SER A 184 -7.88 7.84 6.74
C SER A 184 -6.63 8.67 7.10
N GLY A 185 -5.79 9.03 6.12
CA GLY A 185 -4.63 9.89 6.34
C GLY A 185 -3.33 9.17 6.68
N ASN A 186 -3.36 7.83 6.77
CA ASN A 186 -2.18 7.01 7.04
C ASN A 186 -1.17 7.12 5.89
N THR A 187 0.12 7.07 6.21
CA THR A 187 1.23 7.40 5.30
C THR A 187 2.29 6.29 5.21
N GLU A 188 2.09 5.19 5.91
CA GLU A 188 3.06 4.14 6.14
C GLU A 188 3.29 3.26 4.91
N PHE A 189 2.27 3.11 4.05
CA PHE A 189 2.42 2.38 2.79
C PHE A 189 2.89 3.31 1.68
N THR A 190 4.07 3.03 1.11
CA THR A 190 4.63 3.80 0.01
C THR A 190 4.02 3.43 -1.34
N ALA A 191 3.50 2.21 -1.46
CA ALA A 191 2.73 1.74 -2.60
C ALA A 191 1.68 0.70 -2.19
N ALA A 192 0.59 0.62 -2.96
CA ALA A 192 -0.57 -0.20 -2.67
C ALA A 192 -1.12 -0.92 -3.92
N GLY A 193 -1.46 -2.20 -3.75
CA GLY A 193 -1.98 -3.08 -4.79
C GLY A 193 -3.44 -3.48 -4.55
N PHE A 194 -4.30 -3.39 -5.56
CA PHE A 194 -5.72 -3.65 -5.41
C PHE A 194 -6.22 -4.69 -6.41
N ILE A 195 -6.76 -5.79 -5.91
CA ILE A 195 -7.40 -6.83 -6.73
C ILE A 195 -8.91 -6.75 -6.55
N MET A 196 -9.63 -6.37 -7.61
CA MET A 196 -11.10 -6.31 -7.65
C MET A 196 -11.69 -5.44 -6.51
N SER A 197 -11.04 -4.32 -6.14
CA SER A 197 -11.28 -3.74 -4.80
C SER A 197 -10.99 -2.26 -4.58
N LEU A 198 -10.33 -1.56 -5.53
CA LEU A 198 -9.97 -0.15 -5.33
C LEU A 198 -11.20 0.73 -5.17
N ARG A 199 -11.28 1.43 -4.03
CA ARG A 199 -12.22 2.53 -3.77
C ARG A 199 -11.45 3.83 -3.59
N ALA A 200 -12.13 4.95 -3.77
CA ALA A 200 -11.58 6.30 -3.54
C ALA A 200 -12.47 7.11 -2.58
N GLY A 201 -13.18 6.43 -1.68
CA GLY A 201 -14.22 6.96 -0.81
C GLY A 201 -15.47 6.07 -0.74
N VAL A 202 -16.35 6.36 0.20
CA VAL A 202 -17.70 5.76 0.30
C VAL A 202 -18.52 6.22 -0.90
N PRO A 203 -19.27 5.33 -1.59
CA PRO A 203 -20.15 5.76 -2.66
C PRO A 203 -21.29 6.63 -2.12
N VAL A 204 -21.51 7.78 -2.75
CA VAL A 204 -22.66 8.67 -2.52
C VAL A 204 -23.31 9.01 -3.85
N GLU A 205 -24.62 9.16 -3.82
CA GLU A 205 -25.39 9.58 -4.99
C GLU A 205 -25.55 11.10 -4.97
N ASP A 206 -25.12 11.75 -6.06
CA ASP A 206 -25.37 13.16 -6.32
C ASP A 206 -26.06 13.29 -7.69
N LYS A 207 -27.32 13.74 -7.68
CA LYS A 207 -28.14 14.01 -8.87
C LYS A 207 -28.17 12.83 -9.86
N GLY A 208 -28.44 11.62 -9.36
CA GLY A 208 -28.53 10.41 -10.18
C GLY A 208 -27.18 9.83 -10.63
N ARG A 209 -26.06 10.31 -10.07
CA ARG A 209 -24.72 9.79 -10.35
C ARG A 209 -24.04 9.35 -9.07
N TRP A 210 -23.45 8.16 -9.12
CA TRP A 210 -22.65 7.64 -8.02
C TRP A 210 -21.22 8.14 -8.12
N LEU A 211 -20.76 8.79 -7.07
CA LEU A 211 -19.41 9.35 -6.95
C LEU A 211 -18.78 8.92 -5.61
N PRO A 212 -17.46 8.95 -5.48
CA PRO A 212 -16.80 8.78 -4.19
C PRO A 212 -17.01 10.05 -3.36
N ASP A 213 -17.50 9.90 -2.13
CA ASP A 213 -17.66 11.01 -1.18
C ASP A 213 -16.29 11.62 -0.82
N PRO A 214 -16.03 12.88 -1.17
CA PRO A 214 -14.78 13.56 -0.83
C PRO A 214 -14.50 13.58 0.68
N ALA A 215 -15.53 13.65 1.53
CA ALA A 215 -15.38 13.70 2.98
C ALA A 215 -14.93 12.37 3.60
N SER A 216 -14.97 11.29 2.83
CA SER A 216 -14.61 9.95 3.29
C SER A 216 -13.21 9.50 2.85
N CYS A 217 -12.46 10.34 2.11
CA CYS A 217 -11.13 10.00 1.64
C CYS A 217 -10.14 11.17 1.60
N HIS A 218 -9.18 11.12 2.52
CA HIS A 218 -8.15 12.11 2.76
C HIS A 218 -6.78 11.42 2.92
N PRO A 219 -6.12 10.98 1.84
CA PRO A 219 -4.78 10.43 1.93
C PRO A 219 -3.79 11.46 2.50
N GLY A 220 -2.92 11.04 3.41
CA GLY A 220 -1.94 11.92 4.07
C GLY A 220 -0.77 12.33 3.16
N ARG A 221 -0.57 11.59 2.07
CA ARG A 221 0.45 11.82 1.03
C ARG A 221 0.02 11.12 -0.28
N PRO A 222 0.58 11.52 -1.42
CA PRO A 222 0.47 10.72 -2.64
C PRO A 222 1.00 9.30 -2.44
N VAL A 223 0.31 8.30 -3.00
CA VAL A 223 0.67 6.87 -2.89
C VAL A 223 0.75 6.23 -4.28
N SER A 224 1.74 5.38 -4.52
CA SER A 224 1.79 4.65 -5.78
C SER A 224 0.75 3.52 -5.79
N ILE A 225 -0.14 3.51 -6.78
CA ILE A 225 -1.25 2.54 -6.85
C ILE A 225 -1.08 1.62 -8.05
N ILE A 226 -1.30 0.32 -7.83
CA ILE A 226 -1.51 -0.64 -8.91
C ILE A 226 -2.83 -1.38 -8.70
N ALA A 227 -3.71 -1.39 -9.70
CA ALA A 227 -5.04 -1.96 -9.56
C ALA A 227 -5.42 -2.90 -10.71
N PHE A 228 -6.18 -3.95 -10.41
CA PHE A 228 -6.57 -4.99 -11.35
C PHE A 228 -8.08 -5.24 -11.24
N TRP A 229 -8.75 -5.24 -12.39
CA TRP A 229 -10.18 -5.53 -12.51
C TRP A 229 -10.45 -6.61 -13.56
N GLY A 230 -11.45 -7.42 -13.28
CA GLY A 230 -12.04 -8.35 -14.21
C GLY A 230 -13.31 -7.76 -14.81
N LEU A 231 -13.43 -7.78 -16.14
CA LEU A 231 -14.60 -7.24 -16.82
C LEU A 231 -15.84 -8.14 -16.66
N LYS A 232 -15.68 -9.37 -16.18
CA LYS A 232 -16.77 -10.30 -15.82
C LYS A 232 -17.01 -10.37 -14.31
N ASP A 233 -16.41 -9.49 -13.52
CA ASP A 233 -16.68 -9.40 -12.08
C ASP A 233 -18.11 -8.87 -11.84
N THR A 234 -18.97 -9.71 -11.25
CA THR A 234 -20.35 -9.35 -10.87
C THR A 234 -20.50 -9.00 -9.39
N THR A 235 -19.44 -9.15 -8.59
CA THR A 235 -19.42 -8.81 -7.16
C THR A 235 -19.05 -7.34 -6.96
N ASN A 236 -17.98 -6.92 -7.62
CA ASN A 236 -17.47 -5.56 -7.65
C ASN A 236 -17.29 -5.10 -9.12
N PRO A 237 -18.39 -4.89 -9.89
CA PRO A 237 -18.31 -4.61 -11.31
C PRO A 237 -17.42 -3.41 -11.63
N TYR A 238 -16.54 -3.55 -12.63
CA TYR A 238 -15.68 -2.44 -13.07
C TYR A 238 -16.49 -1.22 -13.53
N VAL A 239 -17.66 -1.45 -14.14
CA VAL A 239 -18.57 -0.40 -14.61
C VAL A 239 -19.37 0.27 -13.48
N GLY A 240 -19.30 -0.22 -12.24
CA GLY A 240 -20.16 0.23 -11.14
C GLY A 240 -21.55 -0.42 -11.16
N GLY A 241 -22.49 0.15 -10.41
CA GLY A 241 -23.87 -0.36 -10.28
C GLY A 241 -24.00 -1.65 -9.47
N GLY A 242 -23.02 -1.97 -8.64
CA GLY A 242 -23.03 -3.14 -7.78
C GLY A 242 -23.86 -2.93 -6.52
N LYS A 243 -23.41 -3.53 -5.41
CA LYS A 243 -24.05 -3.33 -4.10
C LYS A 243 -23.92 -1.87 -3.66
N ALA A 244 -24.66 -1.46 -2.62
CA ALA A 244 -24.62 -0.11 -2.06
C ALA A 244 -23.18 0.41 -1.78
N TYR A 245 -22.28 -0.48 -1.37
CA TYR A 245 -20.88 -0.16 -1.11
C TYR A 245 -19.97 -0.11 -2.35
N TRP A 246 -20.50 -0.37 -3.54
CA TRP A 246 -19.79 -0.50 -4.82
C TRP A 246 -20.64 0.04 -6.00
N GLN A 247 -20.98 1.33 -5.94
CA GLN A 247 -21.86 1.93 -6.94
C GLN A 247 -21.14 2.64 -8.09
N TYR A 248 -20.05 3.36 -7.81
CA TYR A 248 -19.27 4.02 -8.87
C TYR A 248 -18.32 3.04 -9.59
N SER A 249 -17.88 3.41 -10.80
CA SER A 249 -16.99 2.57 -11.61
C SER A 249 -15.53 2.62 -11.15
N GLY A 250 -14.75 1.61 -11.55
CA GLY A 250 -13.29 1.61 -11.35
C GLY A 250 -12.61 2.78 -12.06
N GLU A 251 -13.15 3.26 -13.19
CA GLU A 251 -12.66 4.45 -13.87
C GLU A 251 -12.85 5.72 -13.02
N VAL A 252 -14.02 5.87 -12.39
CA VAL A 252 -14.28 6.97 -11.45
C VAL A 252 -13.31 6.91 -10.26
N ALA A 253 -13.05 5.71 -9.72
CA ALA A 253 -12.08 5.52 -8.65
C ALA A 253 -10.65 5.92 -9.07
N LEU A 254 -10.18 5.47 -10.24
CA LEU A 254 -8.85 5.79 -10.76
C LEU A 254 -8.66 7.29 -11.00
N ASN A 255 -9.65 7.95 -11.59
CA ASN A 255 -9.59 9.39 -11.82
C ASN A 255 -9.61 10.17 -10.51
N ARG A 256 -10.33 9.69 -9.49
CA ARG A 256 -10.31 10.31 -8.16
C ARG A 256 -8.95 10.15 -7.49
N TRP A 257 -8.33 8.97 -7.55
CA TRP A 257 -6.95 8.79 -7.05
C TRP A 257 -5.95 9.66 -7.80
N ALA A 258 -6.05 9.76 -9.13
CA ALA A 258 -5.19 10.65 -9.90
C ALA A 258 -5.33 12.12 -9.45
N ALA A 259 -6.54 12.57 -9.14
CA ALA A 259 -6.76 13.90 -8.58
C ALA A 259 -6.21 14.06 -7.14
N LEU A 260 -6.39 13.05 -6.28
CA LEU A 260 -5.87 13.04 -4.90
C LEU A 260 -4.33 13.07 -4.87
N ASP A 261 -3.69 12.32 -5.75
CA ASP A 261 -2.23 12.25 -5.86
C ASP A 261 -1.62 13.40 -6.69
N GLY A 262 -2.46 14.28 -7.25
CA GLY A 262 -2.04 15.41 -8.07
C GLY A 262 -1.28 14.99 -9.31
N CYS A 263 -1.82 14.03 -10.06
CA CYS A 263 -1.23 13.56 -11.30
C CYS A 263 -1.36 14.58 -12.43
N ASP A 264 -0.25 14.78 -13.15
CA ASP A 264 -0.13 15.73 -14.25
C ASP A 264 -0.07 15.01 -15.61
N GLY A 265 -0.79 15.57 -16.58
CA GLY A 265 -0.80 15.08 -17.96
C GLY A 265 -1.84 13.99 -18.22
N ASN A 266 -1.83 13.50 -19.45
CA ASN A 266 -2.86 12.58 -19.92
C ASN A 266 -2.58 11.15 -19.46
N ARG A 267 -3.65 10.47 -19.03
CA ARG A 267 -3.66 9.02 -18.78
C ARG A 267 -3.20 8.29 -20.05
N LYS A 268 -2.11 7.52 -19.95
CA LYS A 268 -1.63 6.66 -21.04
C LYS A 268 -2.46 5.39 -21.03
N ILE A 269 -3.09 5.04 -22.13
CA ILE A 269 -3.95 3.85 -22.23
C ILE A 269 -3.37 2.93 -23.31
N VAL A 270 -3.16 1.66 -22.95
CA VAL A 270 -2.80 0.61 -23.90
C VAL A 270 -3.93 -0.41 -23.93
N LYS A 271 -4.64 -0.47 -25.05
CA LYS A 271 -5.72 -1.44 -25.25
C LYS A 271 -5.16 -2.74 -25.78
N GLY A 272 -5.55 -3.85 -25.16
CA GLY A 272 -5.26 -5.20 -25.63
C GLY A 272 -6.51 -6.08 -25.60
N VAL A 273 -6.45 -7.21 -26.32
CA VAL A 273 -7.61 -8.12 -26.48
C VAL A 273 -8.00 -8.77 -25.15
N LYS A 274 -7.02 -9.31 -24.41
CA LYS A 274 -7.25 -9.98 -23.12
C LYS A 274 -7.05 -9.06 -21.93
N VAL A 275 -6.09 -8.14 -22.03
CA VAL A 275 -5.69 -7.24 -20.96
C VAL A 275 -5.48 -5.86 -21.58
N SER A 276 -6.04 -4.83 -20.95
CA SER A 276 -5.71 -3.43 -21.23
C SER A 276 -5.10 -2.81 -19.99
N SER A 277 -4.20 -1.84 -20.16
CA SER A 277 -3.71 -0.99 -19.07
C SER A 277 -4.06 0.46 -19.24
N ALA A 278 -4.03 1.15 -18.12
CA ALA A 278 -3.88 2.58 -18.14
C ALA A 278 -2.99 3.08 -17.00
N GLU A 279 -2.30 4.18 -17.26
CA GLU A 279 -1.26 4.71 -16.38
C GLU A 279 -1.31 6.23 -16.25
N PHE A 280 -1.09 6.69 -15.03
CA PHE A 280 -0.65 8.05 -14.70
C PHE A 280 0.77 7.94 -14.16
N ASP A 281 1.75 8.40 -14.92
CA ASP A 281 3.19 8.16 -14.67
C ASP A 281 3.88 9.32 -13.93
N ARG A 282 3.17 10.41 -13.71
CA ARG A 282 3.69 11.62 -13.04
C ARG A 282 2.65 12.18 -12.08
N CYS A 283 2.79 11.83 -10.81
CA CYS A 283 2.02 12.42 -9.72
C CYS A 283 2.95 13.07 -8.70
N LYS A 284 2.39 13.83 -7.76
CA LYS A 284 3.17 14.48 -6.71
C LYS A 284 3.95 13.45 -5.91
N GLY A 285 5.12 13.85 -5.41
CA GLY A 285 5.99 12.95 -4.62
C GLY A 285 6.55 11.76 -5.41
N GLY A 286 6.52 11.80 -6.75
CA GLY A 286 6.97 10.70 -7.60
C GLY A 286 6.03 9.50 -7.63
N ALA A 287 4.81 9.65 -7.09
CA ALA A 287 3.79 8.61 -7.16
C ALA A 287 3.33 8.38 -8.61
N ARG A 288 2.80 7.19 -8.85
CA ARG A 288 2.26 6.76 -10.14
C ARG A 288 1.08 5.82 -9.92
N ILE A 289 0.16 5.79 -10.88
CA ILE A 289 -1.01 4.91 -10.83
C ILE A 289 -0.99 4.04 -12.07
N LEU A 290 -1.00 2.72 -11.88
CA LEU A 290 -1.11 1.73 -12.94
C LEU A 290 -2.39 0.91 -12.74
N SER A 291 -3.11 0.65 -13.83
CA SER A 291 -4.35 -0.12 -13.78
C SER A 291 -4.39 -1.15 -14.89
N TYR A 292 -5.12 -2.23 -14.63
CA TYR A 292 -5.35 -3.34 -15.54
C TYR A 292 -6.83 -3.70 -15.57
N THR A 293 -7.37 -3.86 -16.77
CA THR A 293 -8.67 -4.52 -16.98
C THR A 293 -8.45 -5.82 -17.75
N ILE A 294 -9.01 -6.91 -17.26
CA ILE A 294 -8.83 -8.27 -17.78
C ILE A 294 -10.19 -8.77 -18.30
N ALA A 295 -10.27 -9.05 -19.61
CA ALA A 295 -11.55 -9.24 -20.30
C ALA A 295 -12.36 -10.43 -19.77
N ASP A 296 -11.70 -11.56 -19.51
CA ASP A 296 -12.37 -12.80 -19.12
C ASP A 296 -12.36 -13.07 -17.60
N GLN A 297 -11.75 -12.17 -16.82
CA GLN A 297 -11.57 -12.36 -15.38
C GLN A 297 -12.86 -12.02 -14.62
N THR A 298 -13.19 -12.87 -13.65
CA THR A 298 -14.29 -12.75 -12.69
C THR A 298 -13.81 -12.14 -11.37
N HIS A 299 -14.61 -12.25 -10.30
CA HIS A 299 -14.23 -11.80 -8.96
C HIS A 299 -13.24 -12.77 -8.30
N ASP A 300 -12.03 -12.84 -8.84
CA ASP A 300 -10.99 -13.76 -8.37
C ASP A 300 -9.62 -13.10 -8.42
N TRP A 301 -8.69 -13.63 -7.63
CA TRP A 301 -7.28 -13.26 -7.76
C TRP A 301 -6.76 -13.77 -9.10
N PRO A 302 -6.20 -12.90 -9.98
CA PRO A 302 -5.74 -13.33 -11.30
C PRO A 302 -4.72 -14.46 -11.20
N GLY A 303 -5.16 -15.65 -11.60
CA GLY A 303 -4.45 -16.90 -11.41
C GLY A 303 -3.39 -17.19 -12.46
N GLN A 304 -3.38 -16.48 -13.61
CA GLN A 304 -2.37 -16.52 -14.69
C GLN A 304 -2.34 -15.18 -15.47
N THR A 305 -1.15 -14.81 -15.94
CA THR A 305 -0.82 -13.81 -16.98
C THR A 305 -1.55 -12.46 -16.95
N VAL A 306 -1.03 -11.50 -16.17
CA VAL A 306 -1.07 -10.06 -16.51
C VAL A 306 0.19 -9.69 -17.31
N GLY A 307 0.54 -10.53 -18.29
CA GLY A 307 1.66 -10.31 -19.21
C GLY A 307 1.21 -9.51 -20.44
N PHE A 308 2.01 -8.54 -20.85
CA PHE A 308 1.80 -7.79 -22.09
C PHE A 308 2.66 -8.36 -23.21
N THR A 309 2.06 -8.59 -24.39
CA THR A 309 2.81 -8.60 -25.65
C THR A 309 2.72 -7.19 -26.25
N LEU A 310 3.71 -6.34 -25.99
CA LEU A 310 3.87 -5.12 -26.79
C LEU A 310 4.51 -5.53 -28.12
N ALA A 311 4.03 -4.93 -29.22
CA ALA A 311 4.39 -5.29 -30.59
C ALA A 311 5.88 -5.02 -30.91
N LYS A 312 6.77 -5.90 -30.41
CA LYS A 312 8.11 -6.30 -30.89
C LYS A 312 8.81 -7.09 -29.77
N GLY A 313 8.42 -8.35 -29.58
CA GLY A 313 9.13 -9.25 -28.67
C GLY A 313 8.31 -10.48 -28.32
N LYS A 314 8.78 -11.67 -28.72
CA LYS A 314 8.10 -12.97 -28.56
C LYS A 314 8.21 -13.58 -27.14
N ASN A 315 8.37 -12.77 -26.10
CA ASN A 315 8.49 -13.29 -24.74
C ASN A 315 7.24 -12.86 -23.95
N VAL A 316 6.25 -13.76 -23.92
CA VAL A 316 5.13 -13.67 -22.98
C VAL A 316 5.59 -14.35 -21.71
N GLU A 317 6.06 -13.59 -20.74
CA GLU A 317 6.28 -14.12 -19.40
C GLU A 317 4.96 -14.09 -18.63
N ASP A 318 4.63 -15.18 -17.95
CA ASP A 318 3.44 -15.26 -17.10
C ASP A 318 3.63 -14.41 -15.85
N VAL A 319 3.20 -13.14 -15.92
CA VAL A 319 3.26 -12.25 -14.74
C VAL A 319 1.96 -12.37 -13.95
N TYR A 320 1.97 -13.14 -12.86
CA TYR A 320 0.88 -13.19 -11.88
C TYR A 320 0.81 -11.87 -11.09
N ALA A 321 -0.38 -11.48 -10.62
CA ALA A 321 -0.61 -10.13 -10.08
C ALA A 321 0.36 -9.73 -8.96
N ALA A 322 0.71 -10.64 -8.05
CA ALA A 322 1.68 -10.37 -6.98
C ALA A 322 3.10 -10.07 -7.52
N LYS A 323 3.59 -10.79 -8.53
CA LYS A 323 4.88 -10.49 -9.19
C LYS A 323 4.83 -9.12 -9.86
N ARG A 324 3.70 -8.78 -10.50
CA ARG A 324 3.54 -7.47 -11.13
C ARG A 324 3.50 -6.34 -10.12
N MET A 325 2.79 -6.53 -9.01
CA MET A 325 2.76 -5.60 -7.87
C MET A 325 4.16 -5.42 -7.30
N TRP A 326 4.91 -6.51 -7.08
CA TRP A 326 6.27 -6.44 -6.58
C TRP A 326 7.19 -5.62 -7.50
N ALA A 327 7.17 -5.88 -8.81
CA ALA A 327 7.95 -5.09 -9.77
C ALA A 327 7.54 -3.60 -9.76
N PHE A 328 6.26 -3.30 -9.51
CA PHE A 328 5.77 -1.94 -9.37
C PHE A 328 6.20 -1.28 -8.06
N PHE A 329 6.20 -2.01 -6.95
CA PHE A 329 6.61 -1.54 -5.63
C PHE A 329 8.11 -1.30 -5.55
N ASP A 330 8.88 -2.30 -5.99
CA ASP A 330 10.29 -2.43 -5.63
C ASP A 330 11.28 -1.88 -6.65
N SER A 331 10.79 -1.19 -7.68
CA SER A 331 11.64 -0.66 -8.74
C SER A 331 12.69 0.40 -8.34
N GLY A 332 12.88 0.69 -7.04
CA GLY A 332 13.97 1.48 -6.47
C GLY A 332 14.01 2.98 -6.81
N ASP A 333 13.46 3.38 -7.96
CA ASP A 333 13.61 4.71 -8.58
C ASP A 333 12.30 5.28 -9.13
N GLY A 334 11.13 4.69 -8.82
CA GLY A 334 9.84 5.15 -9.37
C GLY A 334 9.75 5.13 -10.92
N ARG A 335 10.74 4.56 -11.62
CA ARG A 335 10.91 4.67 -13.08
C ARG A 335 10.63 3.42 -13.90
N LEU A 336 10.51 2.23 -13.31
CA LEU A 336 10.33 1.00 -14.12
C LEU A 336 8.87 0.57 -14.28
N ILE A 337 8.07 1.39 -14.96
CA ILE A 337 6.80 0.96 -15.58
C ILE A 337 6.77 1.58 -16.98
N ALA A 338 7.65 1.12 -17.87
CA ALA A 338 7.55 1.20 -19.34
C ALA A 338 8.90 0.86 -20.00
N ASP A 339 10.02 1.20 -19.36
CA ASP A 339 11.32 1.29 -20.05
C ASP A 339 12.18 0.02 -20.06
N ASN A 340 11.69 -1.12 -19.57
CA ASN A 340 12.35 -2.42 -19.82
C ASN A 340 11.94 -3.07 -21.15
N VAL A 341 11.38 -2.28 -22.07
CA VAL A 341 11.40 -2.58 -23.52
C VAL A 341 12.45 -1.68 -24.16
N ALA A 342 13.73 -2.10 -24.08
CA ALA A 342 14.90 -1.65 -24.85
C ALA A 342 16.14 -1.40 -23.98
N LYS A 343 16.61 -2.41 -23.23
CA LYS A 343 18.04 -2.53 -22.91
C LYS A 343 18.43 -3.99 -23.03
N ASP A 344 18.91 -4.34 -24.21
CA ASP A 344 20.03 -5.29 -24.42
C ASP A 344 20.26 -5.46 -25.92
N VAL A 345 20.91 -4.47 -26.53
CA VAL A 345 21.80 -4.71 -27.69
C VAL A 345 22.92 -3.68 -27.59
N CYS A 346 24.00 -4.06 -26.91
CA CYS A 346 25.39 -3.57 -27.12
C CYS A 346 26.37 -4.12 -26.05
N ALA A 347 26.05 -5.21 -25.37
CA ALA A 347 27.00 -5.94 -24.53
C ALA A 347 27.03 -7.41 -24.97
N ASP A 348 27.66 -7.64 -26.12
CA ASP A 348 28.45 -8.86 -26.42
C ASP A 348 28.92 -8.83 -27.88
N ALA A 349 30.01 -8.09 -28.11
CA ALA A 349 30.83 -8.23 -29.31
C ALA A 349 32.31 -8.08 -28.97
N THR A 350 32.75 -8.82 -27.94
CA THR A 350 34.17 -9.16 -27.76
C THR A 350 34.28 -10.66 -27.62
N LYS A 351 34.20 -11.35 -28.77
CA LYS A 351 34.95 -12.58 -29.08
C LYS A 351 34.66 -12.97 -30.53
N THR A 352 35.73 -13.27 -31.25
CA THR A 352 35.83 -13.65 -32.68
C THR A 352 35.78 -12.50 -33.68
N GLY A 353 36.97 -12.18 -34.22
CA GLY A 353 37.17 -11.13 -35.21
C GLY A 353 36.89 -11.60 -36.62
N THR A 354 36.30 -10.73 -37.44
CA THR A 354 36.82 -10.27 -38.75
C THR A 354 35.83 -9.32 -39.42
N ALA A 355 36.39 -8.27 -40.05
CA ALA A 355 35.81 -7.34 -41.03
C ALA A 355 34.80 -6.26 -40.56
N ALA A 356 34.97 -5.06 -41.14
CA ALA A 356 34.52 -3.76 -40.66
C ALA A 356 33.11 -3.33 -41.13
N ALA A 357 32.35 -2.86 -40.14
CA ALA A 357 31.34 -1.78 -40.06
C ALA A 357 30.76 -1.11 -41.32
N THR A 358 29.43 -0.93 -41.33
CA THR A 358 28.75 0.34 -40.98
C THR A 358 27.28 0.11 -40.61
N ASN A 359 26.87 0.36 -39.35
CA ASN A 359 25.46 0.50 -38.98
C ASN A 359 25.30 1.76 -38.09
N PRO A 360 24.56 2.80 -38.51
CA PRO A 360 24.67 4.16 -37.94
C PRO A 360 23.87 4.43 -36.65
N ALA A 361 23.57 3.42 -35.82
CA ALA A 361 22.73 3.61 -34.63
C ALA A 361 23.51 3.82 -33.31
N CYS A 362 24.84 3.96 -33.35
CA CYS A 362 25.66 4.33 -32.20
C CYS A 362 26.68 5.41 -32.58
N SER A 363 26.22 6.66 -32.68
CA SER A 363 27.09 7.83 -32.59
C SER A 363 26.35 8.96 -31.88
N VAL A 364 26.88 9.33 -30.73
CA VAL A 364 26.48 10.43 -29.83
C VAL A 364 26.53 11.78 -30.58
N THR A 365 25.84 12.84 -30.13
CA THR A 365 26.47 14.07 -29.58
C THR A 365 25.41 15.14 -29.25
N MET A 366 25.53 15.69 -28.03
CA MET A 366 24.80 16.86 -27.54
C MET A 366 25.14 18.13 -28.34
N LYS A 367 24.23 19.10 -28.42
CA LYS A 367 24.60 20.48 -28.79
C LYS A 367 24.17 21.48 -27.73
N ALA A 368 25.17 22.20 -27.22
CA ALA A 368 25.10 23.31 -26.29
C ALA A 368 24.87 24.67 -27.00
N LYS A 369 24.58 25.70 -26.19
CA LYS A 369 24.26 27.09 -26.53
C LYS A 369 25.42 27.89 -27.19
N ALA A 370 25.05 28.67 -28.21
CA ALA A 370 25.47 30.02 -28.68
C ALA A 370 26.93 30.54 -28.61
N LYS A 371 27.46 31.02 -29.76
CA LYS A 371 27.90 32.43 -30.04
C LYS A 371 28.37 32.63 -31.50
N GLN A 372 28.10 33.83 -32.07
CA GLN A 372 28.50 34.38 -33.40
C GLN A 372 30.01 34.75 -33.46
N PRO A 373 30.68 34.99 -34.64
CA PRO A 373 30.43 36.19 -35.48
C PRO A 373 30.72 36.12 -37.01
N ALA A 374 30.34 37.23 -37.69
CA ALA A 374 30.91 37.92 -38.87
C ALA A 374 30.65 37.45 -40.33
N ALA A 375 29.75 38.23 -40.98
CA ALA A 375 29.74 38.85 -42.32
C ALA A 375 30.48 38.24 -43.53
N VAL A 376 29.76 38.05 -44.65
CA VAL A 376 30.07 38.62 -45.98
C VAL A 376 28.76 38.90 -46.74
N ASP A 377 28.71 40.04 -47.42
CA ASP A 377 27.61 40.67 -48.15
C ASP A 377 27.09 39.96 -49.41
N ASN A 378 25.81 40.25 -49.72
CA ASN A 378 25.27 40.90 -50.94
C ASN A 378 24.02 40.22 -51.55
N PRO A 379 23.14 40.96 -52.27
CA PRO A 379 21.71 40.95 -52.02
C PRO A 379 20.90 40.51 -53.26
N MET A 380 19.58 40.37 -53.10
CA MET A 380 18.53 40.97 -53.95
C MET A 380 17.25 40.13 -53.95
N ALA A 381 16.15 40.85 -53.67
CA ALA A 381 14.79 40.69 -54.20
C ALA A 381 14.03 39.38 -53.90
N ALA A 382 12.70 39.32 -53.81
CA ALA A 382 11.59 40.24 -53.58
C ALA A 382 10.35 39.33 -53.49
N ASP A 383 9.31 39.79 -52.79
CA ASP A 383 7.89 39.48 -53.00
C ASP A 383 7.28 38.09 -52.66
N ALA A 384 6.31 38.19 -51.74
CA ALA A 384 4.91 37.74 -51.87
C ALA A 384 4.58 36.25 -52.01
N LEU A 385 4.07 35.63 -50.92
CA LEU A 385 2.63 35.40 -50.67
C LEU A 385 2.42 34.65 -49.35
#